data_AF-A0A7D5QDF1-F1
#
_entry.id   AF-A0A7D5QDF1-F1
#
_cell.length_a   1.000
_cell.length_b   1.000
_cell.length_c   1.000
_cell.angle_alpha   90.00
_cell.angle_beta   90.00
_cell.angle_gamma   90.00
#
_symmetry.space_group_name_H-M   'P 1'
#
loop_
_entity.id
_entity.type
_entity.pdbx_description
1 polymer ?
#
loop_
_entity_poly.entity_id
_entity_poly.type
_entity_poly.pdbx_seq_one_letter_code
_entity_poly.pdbx_strand_id
1 'polypeptide(L)'
;MGLFSSDTVTKSPKPVNNDQDNNQIFSVPKETVDEVLPITDSELLRLKSLVDSSSVPQELKDRISVRLGQLNRLVNSPSYLDEYDRIARYIDWVTKVPWNKTTEDILDLKRARQILDSHHYGLEDIKNRVLEYMSVMKLKAEKGEKNEVLKAPTLFFVGLVGTGKTTIAPSIAEALGRKFARIPFGGMGDPLDLRGQSRLHLESEPGKIVKALISVQSMNPVILLDEIDRVTEEGRSSIMGVLVELLDPKQKFCLC
;
A
#
# COMPACT_ATOMS: atom_id res chain seq x y z
N MET A 1 -63.06 -39.73 -27.63
CA MET A 1 -64.33 -40.20 -28.18
C MET A 1 -64.96 -41.12 -27.13
N GLY A 2 -66.10 -40.74 -26.54
CA GLY A 2 -66.90 -41.49 -25.54
C GLY A 2 -66.41 -41.32 -24.08
N LEU A 3 -67.05 -40.58 -23.16
CA LEU A 3 -68.39 -40.70 -22.52
C LEU A 3 -68.50 -41.88 -21.52
N PHE A 4 -68.64 -41.63 -20.22
CA PHE A 4 -69.92 -41.70 -19.47
C PHE A 4 -69.74 -41.52 -17.94
N SER A 5 -70.72 -40.81 -17.36
CA SER A 5 -70.95 -40.44 -15.95
C SER A 5 -71.31 -41.60 -15.01
N SER A 6 -71.21 -41.37 -13.70
CA SER A 6 -72.40 -41.47 -12.82
C SER A 6 -72.20 -40.79 -11.45
N ASP A 7 -73.20 -39.99 -11.09
CA ASP A 7 -73.39 -39.30 -9.82
C ASP A 7 -73.82 -40.27 -8.70
N THR A 8 -73.50 -39.96 -7.45
CA THR A 8 -74.41 -40.18 -6.32
C THR A 8 -74.17 -39.14 -5.22
N VAL A 9 -75.25 -38.52 -4.76
CA VAL A 9 -75.32 -37.43 -3.79
C VAL A 9 -75.90 -37.94 -2.46
N THR A 10 -75.54 -37.25 -1.37
CA THR A 10 -76.23 -37.11 -0.06
C THR A 10 -75.78 -38.01 1.11
N LYS A 11 -75.15 -37.41 2.12
CA LYS A 11 -75.83 -36.88 3.32
C LYS A 11 -74.86 -36.11 4.23
N SER A 12 -75.34 -34.97 4.70
CA SER A 12 -74.72 -34.01 5.61
C SER A 12 -74.78 -34.43 7.08
N PRO A 13 -73.93 -33.84 7.92
CA PRO A 13 -74.48 -33.22 9.15
C PRO A 13 -73.90 -31.83 9.46
N LYS A 14 -74.74 -30.98 10.04
CA LYS A 14 -74.43 -29.78 10.86
C LYS A 14 -75.24 -29.93 12.16
N PRO A 15 -74.99 -29.14 13.22
CA PRO A 15 -73.74 -28.59 13.74
C PRO A 15 -73.57 -28.92 15.25
N VAL A 16 -72.38 -28.70 15.83
CA VAL A 16 -72.25 -28.48 17.28
C VAL A 16 -71.59 -27.11 17.46
N ASN A 17 -72.38 -26.16 17.95
CA ASN A 17 -71.88 -24.90 18.48
C ASN A 17 -71.14 -25.18 19.78
N ASN A 18 -69.98 -24.56 19.95
CA ASN A 18 -69.64 -23.84 21.17
C ASN A 18 -68.63 -22.77 20.80
N ASP A 19 -69.14 -21.55 20.68
CA ASP A 19 -68.37 -20.34 20.84
C ASP A 19 -67.72 -20.37 22.22
N GLN A 20 -66.40 -20.21 22.28
CA GLN A 20 -65.80 -19.24 23.19
C GLN A 20 -64.37 -18.94 22.73
N ASP A 21 -64.17 -17.66 22.52
CA ASP A 21 -62.94 -16.97 22.23
C ASP A 21 -61.74 -17.50 23.02
N ASN A 22 -60.62 -17.70 22.34
CA ASN A 22 -59.31 -17.33 22.86
C ASN A 22 -58.30 -17.22 21.70
N ASN A 23 -58.30 -16.05 21.08
CA ASN A 23 -57.17 -15.53 20.31
C ASN A 23 -55.94 -15.43 21.23
N GLN A 24 -55.08 -16.46 21.25
CA GLN A 24 -53.68 -16.27 21.61
C GLN A 24 -52.89 -16.11 20.31
N ILE A 25 -52.90 -14.86 19.82
CA ILE A 25 -51.85 -14.36 18.95
C ILE A 25 -50.56 -14.53 19.74
N PHE A 26 -49.69 -15.44 19.29
CA PHE A 26 -48.32 -15.53 19.77
C PHE A 26 -47.63 -14.22 19.38
N SER A 27 -47.68 -13.23 20.26
CA SER A 27 -46.91 -12.01 20.12
C SER A 27 -45.46 -12.39 20.29
N VAL A 28 -44.79 -12.67 19.17
CA VAL A 28 -43.33 -12.68 19.11
C VAL A 28 -42.91 -11.33 19.69
N PRO A 29 -42.16 -11.28 20.81
CA PRO A 29 -41.60 -10.03 21.26
C PRO A 29 -40.79 -9.50 20.08
N LYS A 30 -41.14 -8.31 19.59
CA LYS A 30 -40.18 -7.53 18.83
C LYS A 30 -39.05 -7.25 19.81
N GLU A 31 -38.06 -8.13 19.83
CA GLU A 31 -36.76 -7.82 20.39
C GLU A 31 -36.37 -6.50 19.75
N THR A 32 -36.36 -5.48 20.60
CA THR A 32 -35.76 -4.20 20.30
C THR A 32 -34.37 -4.53 19.79
N VAL A 33 -34.15 -4.28 18.50
CA VAL A 33 -32.80 -4.13 17.98
C VAL A 33 -32.20 -3.05 18.87
N ASP A 34 -31.36 -3.46 19.80
CA ASP A 34 -30.60 -2.53 20.62
C ASP A 34 -29.97 -1.54 19.65
N GLU A 35 -30.35 -0.27 19.77
CA GLU A 35 -29.66 0.84 19.10
C GLU A 35 -28.24 0.86 19.65
N VAL A 36 -27.35 0.08 19.03
CA VAL A 36 -25.91 0.19 19.27
C VAL A 36 -25.40 1.37 18.44
N LEU A 37 -25.64 2.59 18.93
CA LEU A 37 -24.86 3.77 18.58
C LEU A 37 -24.62 4.54 19.89
N PRO A 38 -23.41 4.42 20.49
CA PRO A 38 -22.30 5.28 20.06
C PRO A 38 -20.91 4.61 20.24
N ILE A 39 -20.40 3.95 19.18
CA ILE A 39 -18.99 3.51 19.08
C ILE A 39 -18.25 4.32 17.99
N THR A 40 -19.01 5.03 17.17
CA THR A 40 -18.57 5.79 15.99
C THR A 40 -17.64 6.96 16.33
N ASP A 41 -18.00 7.77 17.35
CA ASP A 41 -17.23 8.97 17.69
C ASP A 41 -15.86 8.62 18.28
N SER A 42 -15.78 7.58 19.11
CA SER A 42 -14.50 7.17 19.71
C SER A 42 -13.50 6.67 18.68
N GLU A 43 -13.96 5.95 17.66
CA GLU A 43 -13.08 5.38 16.65
C GLU A 43 -12.61 6.45 15.63
N LEU A 44 -13.48 7.41 15.29
CA LEU A 44 -13.07 8.57 14.49
C LEU A 44 -12.05 9.45 15.23
N LEU A 45 -12.24 9.66 16.53
CA LEU A 45 -11.27 10.38 17.37
C LEU A 45 -9.92 9.64 17.42
N ARG A 46 -9.94 8.31 17.49
CA ARG A 46 -8.74 7.48 17.43
C ARG A 46 -8.00 7.67 16.10
N LEU A 47 -8.68 7.57 14.96
CA LEU A 47 -8.07 7.79 13.64
C LEU A 47 -7.47 9.20 13.52
N LYS A 48 -8.17 10.22 14.02
CA LYS A 48 -7.66 11.60 14.04
C LYS A 48 -6.39 11.71 14.89
N SER A 49 -6.38 11.13 16.09
CA SER A 49 -5.22 11.16 16.98
C SER A 49 -4.00 10.45 16.38
N LEU A 50 -4.21 9.36 15.64
CA LEU A 50 -3.16 8.63 14.95
C LEU A 50 -2.50 9.50 13.85
N VAL A 51 -3.32 10.22 13.08
CA VAL A 51 -2.83 11.14 12.05
C VAL A 51 -2.09 12.32 12.68
N ASP A 52 -2.63 12.90 13.75
CA ASP A 52 -2.04 14.06 14.41
C ASP A 52 -0.66 13.74 15.03
N SER A 53 -0.54 12.56 15.66
CA SER A 53 0.73 12.07 16.26
C SER A 53 1.76 11.59 15.23
N SER A 54 1.37 11.36 13.98
CA SER A 54 2.27 10.89 12.93
C SER A 54 3.07 12.03 12.26
N SER A 55 4.19 11.68 11.62
CA SER A 55 5.05 12.60 10.87
C SER A 55 4.55 12.93 9.45
N VAL A 56 3.28 12.62 9.16
CA VAL A 56 2.65 12.84 7.85
C VAL A 56 2.71 14.33 7.45
N PRO A 57 3.03 14.66 6.18
CA PRO A 57 3.02 16.03 5.68
C PRO A 57 1.69 16.76 5.91
N GLN A 58 1.76 18.07 6.18
CA GLN A 58 0.57 18.88 6.51
C GLN A 58 -0.51 18.80 5.43
N GLU A 59 -0.13 18.86 4.15
CA GLU A 59 -1.07 18.76 3.04
C GLU A 59 -1.87 17.44 3.06
N LEU A 60 -1.23 16.32 3.41
CA LEU A 60 -1.90 15.03 3.55
C LEU A 60 -2.77 14.99 4.80
N LYS A 61 -2.33 15.59 5.92
CA LYS A 61 -3.16 15.73 7.13
C LYS A 61 -4.45 16.50 6.83
N ASP A 62 -4.36 17.61 6.10
CA ASP A 62 -5.51 18.43 5.73
C ASP A 62 -6.49 17.63 4.85
N ARG A 63 -5.99 16.91 3.83
CA ARG A 63 -6.81 16.02 2.99
C ARG A 63 -7.50 14.92 3.81
N ILE A 64 -6.79 14.29 4.74
CA ILE A 64 -7.36 13.26 5.62
C ILE A 64 -8.42 13.86 6.54
N SER A 65 -8.20 15.06 7.08
CA SER A 65 -9.17 15.73 7.96
C SER A 65 -10.50 16.01 7.26
N VAL A 66 -10.47 16.43 6.00
CA VAL A 66 -11.67 16.63 5.17
C VAL A 66 -12.40 15.30 4.95
N ARG A 67 -11.67 14.21 4.69
CA ARG A 67 -12.27 12.87 4.51
C ARG A 67 -12.88 12.33 5.79
N LEU A 68 -12.24 12.51 6.93
CA LEU A 68 -12.82 12.15 8.23
C LEU A 68 -14.09 12.97 8.53
N GLY A 69 -14.12 14.25 8.16
CA GLY A 69 -15.33 15.08 8.26
C GLY A 69 -16.47 14.61 7.36
N GLN A 70 -16.18 14.11 6.15
CA GLN A 70 -17.16 13.48 5.26
C GLN A 70 -17.68 12.16 5.85
N LEU A 71 -16.78 11.32 6.36
CA LEU A 71 -17.11 10.05 7.00
C LEU A 71 -18.05 10.25 8.21
N ASN A 72 -17.80 11.30 9.01
CA ASN A 72 -18.65 11.65 10.15
C ASN A 72 -20.07 12.08 9.75
N ARG A 73 -20.29 12.56 8.52
CA ARG A 73 -21.64 12.87 8.01
C ARG A 73 -22.38 11.63 7.51
N LEU A 74 -21.65 10.54 7.25
CA LEU A 74 -22.19 9.29 6.70
C LEU A 74 -22.54 8.27 7.77
N VAL A 75 -22.45 8.60 9.06
CA VAL A 75 -22.62 7.66 10.18
C VAL A 75 -23.95 6.88 10.13
N ASN A 76 -25.02 7.53 9.67
CA ASN A 76 -26.34 6.91 9.55
C ASN A 76 -26.61 6.31 8.16
N SER A 77 -25.60 6.26 7.28
CA SER A 77 -25.71 5.71 5.92
C SER A 77 -25.36 4.22 5.92
N PRO A 78 -26.05 3.39 5.11
CA PRO A 78 -25.68 1.99 4.91
C PRO A 78 -24.24 1.77 4.42
N SER A 79 -23.65 2.77 3.75
CA SER A 79 -22.29 2.71 3.22
C SER A 79 -21.21 3.13 4.23
N TYR A 80 -21.57 3.44 5.48
CA TYR A 80 -20.63 3.94 6.48
C TYR A 80 -19.45 2.99 6.72
N LEU A 81 -19.73 1.69 6.91
CA LEU A 81 -18.72 0.70 7.27
C LEU A 81 -17.67 0.53 6.17
N ASP A 82 -18.09 0.45 4.90
CA ASP A 82 -17.17 0.29 3.77
C ASP A 82 -16.25 1.51 3.61
N GLU A 83 -16.79 2.73 3.76
CA GLU A 83 -16.01 3.96 3.70
C GLU A 83 -15.11 4.14 4.92
N TYR A 84 -15.57 3.73 6.10
CA TYR A 84 -14.77 3.70 7.32
C TYR A 84 -13.55 2.80 7.13
N ASP A 85 -13.76 1.55 6.70
CA ASP A 85 -12.70 0.56 6.47
C ASP A 85 -11.67 1.06 5.47
N ARG A 86 -12.14 1.63 4.35
CA ARG A 86 -11.30 2.21 3.31
C ARG A 86 -10.41 3.32 3.87
N ILE A 87 -10.99 4.25 4.62
CA ILE A 87 -10.27 5.40 5.19
C ILE A 87 -9.30 4.93 6.28
N ALA A 88 -9.73 4.02 7.16
CA ALA A 88 -8.90 3.45 8.21
C ALA A 88 -7.66 2.74 7.64
N ARG A 89 -7.82 1.89 6.63
CA ARG A 89 -6.70 1.22 5.94
C ARG A 89 -5.76 2.23 5.27
N TYR A 90 -6.31 3.25 4.62
CA TYR A 90 -5.49 4.31 4.01
C TYR A 90 -4.67 5.06 5.07
N ILE A 91 -5.29 5.44 6.18
CA ILE A 91 -4.60 6.11 7.29
C ILE A 91 -3.52 5.21 7.89
N ASP A 92 -3.81 3.92 8.10
CA ASP A 92 -2.82 2.95 8.60
C ASP A 92 -1.59 2.87 7.68
N TRP A 93 -1.79 2.78 6.37
CA TRP A 93 -0.67 2.79 5.42
C TRP A 93 0.10 4.10 5.43
N VAL A 94 -0.59 5.24 5.38
CA VAL A 94 0.04 6.57 5.34
C VAL A 94 0.83 6.85 6.61
N THR A 95 0.34 6.44 7.77
CA THR A 95 1.02 6.66 9.06
C THR A 95 2.26 5.77 9.24
N LYS A 96 2.29 4.59 8.58
CA LYS A 96 3.44 3.68 8.56
C LYS A 96 4.59 4.14 7.67
N VAL A 97 4.33 5.03 6.70
CA VAL A 97 5.38 5.58 5.85
C VAL A 97 6.35 6.42 6.72
N PRO A 98 7.67 6.21 6.58
CA PRO A 98 8.67 6.87 7.44
C PRO A 98 8.91 8.33 7.04
N TRP A 99 7.85 9.15 6.96
CA TRP A 99 7.94 10.57 6.57
C TRP A 99 9.00 11.30 7.38
N ASN A 100 9.83 12.08 6.69
CA ASN A 100 10.93 12.86 7.26
C ASN A 100 12.00 12.04 8.02
N LYS A 101 11.98 10.71 7.93
CA LYS A 101 13.04 9.85 8.46
C LYS A 101 13.97 9.43 7.34
N THR A 102 15.21 9.87 7.42
CA THR A 102 16.29 9.47 6.49
C THR A 102 17.48 8.96 7.28
N THR A 103 18.24 8.04 6.69
CA THR A 103 19.57 7.66 7.19
C THR A 103 20.58 8.75 6.86
N GLU A 104 21.57 8.93 7.72
CA GLU A 104 22.72 9.80 7.44
C GLU A 104 23.64 9.14 6.42
N ASP A 105 24.01 9.90 5.40
CA ASP A 105 24.91 9.42 4.34
C ASP A 105 26.36 9.44 4.81
N ILE A 106 27.07 8.34 4.58
CA ILE A 106 28.49 8.19 4.90
C ILE A 106 29.31 8.46 3.64
N LEU A 107 29.90 9.65 3.56
CA LEU A 107 30.62 10.13 2.37
C LEU A 107 32.14 9.95 2.49
N ASP A 108 32.57 8.79 3.00
CA ASP A 108 33.99 8.41 3.08
C ASP A 108 34.35 7.46 1.92
N LEU A 109 35.05 8.01 0.93
CA LEU A 109 35.50 7.28 -0.26
C LEU A 109 36.48 6.15 0.07
N LYS A 110 37.35 6.32 1.08
CA LYS A 110 38.33 5.29 1.44
C LYS A 110 37.62 4.10 2.07
N ARG A 111 36.72 4.38 3.01
CA ARG A 111 35.87 3.34 3.63
C ARG A 111 35.01 2.64 2.58
N ALA A 112 34.37 3.39 1.69
CA ALA A 112 33.53 2.82 0.64
C ALA A 112 34.34 1.86 -0.26
N ARG A 113 35.54 2.26 -0.68
CA ARG A 113 36.43 1.39 -1.48
C ARG A 113 36.78 0.10 -0.73
N GLN A 114 37.13 0.19 0.56
CA GLN A 114 37.45 -0.97 1.39
C GLN A 114 36.28 -1.95 1.51
N ILE A 115 35.06 -1.45 1.73
CA ILE A 115 33.84 -2.29 1.81
C ILE A 115 33.59 -2.97 0.47
N LEU A 116 33.63 -2.23 -0.63
CA LEU A 116 33.39 -2.78 -1.96
C LEU A 116 34.42 -3.84 -2.36
N ASP A 117 35.70 -3.64 -2.00
CA ASP A 117 36.78 -4.58 -2.30
C ASP A 117 36.77 -5.83 -1.44
N SER A 118 36.38 -5.72 -0.16
CA SER A 118 36.31 -6.87 0.74
C SER A 118 35.13 -7.80 0.40
N HIS A 119 34.01 -7.24 -0.07
CA HIS A 119 32.82 -8.03 -0.41
C HIS A 119 32.84 -8.59 -1.84
N HIS A 120 33.54 -7.94 -2.77
CA HIS A 120 33.54 -8.33 -4.18
C HIS A 120 34.94 -8.27 -4.79
N TYR A 121 35.41 -9.38 -5.35
CA TYR A 121 36.59 -9.40 -6.19
C TYR A 121 36.27 -8.88 -7.61
N GLY A 122 37.14 -8.04 -8.18
CA GLY A 122 36.91 -7.44 -9.50
C GLY A 122 35.85 -6.33 -9.49
N LEU A 123 35.02 -6.27 -10.54
CA LEU A 123 33.97 -5.25 -10.74
C LEU A 123 34.48 -3.80 -10.66
N GLU A 124 35.73 -3.56 -11.08
CA GLU A 124 36.40 -2.26 -10.95
C GLU A 124 35.59 -1.12 -11.55
N ASP A 125 35.02 -1.31 -12.75
CA ASP A 125 34.20 -0.29 -13.41
C ASP A 125 32.99 0.11 -12.57
N ILE A 126 32.32 -0.86 -11.94
CA ILE A 126 31.15 -0.62 -11.08
C ILE A 126 31.58 0.09 -9.79
N LYS A 127 32.65 -0.39 -9.16
CA LYS A 127 33.16 0.20 -7.92
C LYS A 127 33.59 1.64 -8.14
N ASN A 128 34.32 1.91 -9.21
CA ASN A 128 34.73 3.25 -9.60
C ASN A 128 33.53 4.14 -9.85
N ARG A 129 32.48 3.64 -10.53
CA ARG A 129 31.25 4.41 -10.75
C ARG A 129 30.52 4.78 -9.46
N VAL A 130 30.49 3.88 -8.48
CA VAL A 130 29.92 4.15 -7.15
C VAL A 130 30.75 5.20 -6.41
N LEU A 131 32.08 5.12 -6.47
CA LEU A 131 32.98 6.10 -5.85
C LEU A 131 32.89 7.48 -6.51
N GLU A 132 32.76 7.55 -7.84
CA GLU A 132 32.49 8.80 -8.56
C GLU A 132 31.20 9.45 -8.06
N TYR A 133 30.14 8.66 -7.93
CA TYR A 133 28.86 9.16 -7.41
C TYR A 133 28.99 9.71 -5.99
N MET A 134 29.66 8.96 -5.09
CA MET A 134 29.94 9.42 -3.73
C MET A 134 30.78 10.69 -3.70
N SER A 135 31.72 10.84 -4.65
CA SER A 135 32.56 12.03 -4.78
C SER A 135 31.72 13.26 -5.15
N VAL A 136 30.79 13.12 -6.09
CA VAL A 136 29.85 14.19 -6.47
C VAL A 136 28.96 14.57 -5.29
N MET A 137 28.44 13.58 -4.55
CA MET A 137 27.64 13.84 -3.34
C MET A 137 28.43 14.59 -2.27
N LYS A 138 29.68 14.20 -2.04
CA LYS A 138 30.58 14.85 -1.07
C LYS A 138 30.82 16.32 -1.44
N LEU A 139 31.17 16.59 -2.69
CA LEU A 139 31.38 17.96 -3.17
C LEU A 139 30.13 18.84 -3.02
N LYS A 140 28.94 18.29 -3.28
CA LYS A 140 27.67 19.03 -3.09
C LYS A 140 27.35 19.27 -1.61
N ALA A 141 27.62 18.29 -0.75
CA ALA A 141 27.45 18.45 0.69
C ALA A 141 28.37 19.55 1.25
N GLU A 142 29.61 19.64 0.75
CA GLU A 142 30.58 20.70 1.09
C GLU A 142 30.12 22.08 0.61
N LYS A 143 29.44 22.16 -0.55
CA LYS A 143 28.85 23.40 -1.10
C LYS A 143 27.56 23.84 -0.41
N GLY A 144 27.02 23.07 0.54
CA GLY A 144 25.74 23.36 1.21
C GLY A 144 24.50 23.07 0.36
N GLU A 145 24.65 22.46 -0.82
CA GLU A 145 23.56 22.10 -1.75
C GLU A 145 22.87 20.78 -1.35
N LYS A 146 22.56 20.59 -0.06
CA LYS A 146 22.00 19.31 0.45
C LYS A 146 20.58 19.02 -0.05
N ASN A 147 19.81 20.04 -0.44
CA ASN A 147 18.39 19.95 -0.75
C ASN A 147 18.05 19.93 -2.24
N GLU A 148 19.02 20.04 -3.14
CA GLU A 148 18.72 19.75 -4.54
C GLU A 148 18.48 18.24 -4.65
N VAL A 149 17.25 17.86 -4.99
CA VAL A 149 16.87 16.49 -5.35
C VAL A 149 17.93 15.99 -6.31
N LEU A 150 18.85 15.18 -5.79
CA LEU A 150 19.93 14.65 -6.58
C LEU A 150 19.25 13.98 -7.77
N LYS A 151 19.62 14.38 -8.98
CA LYS A 151 19.60 13.48 -10.14
C LYS A 151 20.60 12.37 -9.82
N ALA A 152 20.32 11.57 -8.80
CA ALA A 152 21.10 10.41 -8.44
C ALA A 152 20.98 9.49 -9.66
N PRO A 153 22.09 9.24 -10.38
CA PRO A 153 22.04 8.41 -11.55
C PRO A 153 21.56 7.03 -11.13
N THR A 154 20.50 6.55 -11.78
CA THR A 154 20.07 5.16 -11.65
C THR A 154 21.19 4.28 -12.18
N LEU A 155 21.79 3.47 -11.31
CA LEU A 155 22.79 2.49 -11.72
C LEU A 155 22.07 1.26 -12.26
N PHE A 156 22.35 0.93 -13.52
CA PHE A 156 21.81 -0.26 -14.17
C PHE A 156 22.93 -1.25 -14.43
N PHE A 157 22.85 -2.42 -13.80
CA PHE A 157 23.87 -3.47 -13.93
C PHE A 157 23.40 -4.54 -14.91
N VAL A 158 24.13 -4.73 -16.00
CA VAL A 158 23.83 -5.75 -17.04
C VAL A 158 25.00 -6.74 -17.13
N GLY A 159 24.69 -8.03 -17.27
CA GLY A 159 25.69 -9.05 -17.58
C GLY A 159 25.21 -10.47 -17.27
N LEU A 160 26.11 -11.46 -17.38
CA LEU A 160 25.80 -12.88 -17.15
C LEU A 160 25.35 -13.20 -15.72
N VAL A 161 24.60 -14.28 -15.56
CA VAL A 161 24.20 -14.78 -14.23
C VAL A 161 25.45 -15.14 -13.42
N GLY A 162 25.45 -14.85 -12.11
CA GLY A 162 26.55 -15.19 -11.21
C GLY A 162 27.69 -14.19 -11.12
N THR A 163 27.67 -13.07 -11.85
CA THR A 163 28.74 -12.04 -11.79
C THR A 163 28.63 -11.08 -10.59
N GLY A 164 27.83 -11.40 -9.57
CA GLY A 164 27.70 -10.58 -8.35
C GLY A 164 26.89 -9.28 -8.48
N LYS A 165 26.08 -9.11 -9.54
CA LYS A 165 25.24 -7.90 -9.73
C LYS A 165 24.23 -7.68 -8.62
N THR A 166 23.58 -8.75 -8.16
CA THR A 166 22.62 -8.68 -7.05
C THR A 166 23.34 -8.46 -5.71
N THR A 167 24.55 -9.01 -5.56
CA THR A 167 25.27 -8.99 -4.28
C THR A 167 26.03 -7.69 -4.03
N ILE A 168 26.34 -6.91 -5.08
CA ILE A 168 26.99 -5.59 -4.93
C ILE A 168 26.06 -4.51 -4.37
N ALA A 169 24.74 -4.61 -4.59
CA ALA A 169 23.81 -3.58 -4.14
C ALA A 169 23.72 -3.45 -2.59
N PRO A 170 23.68 -4.54 -1.80
CA PRO A 170 23.84 -4.46 -0.35
C PRO A 170 25.15 -3.77 0.09
N SER A 171 26.27 -4.10 -0.56
CA SER A 171 27.58 -3.51 -0.27
C SER A 171 27.62 -2.01 -0.58
N ILE A 172 26.92 -1.57 -1.64
CA ILE A 172 26.73 -0.14 -1.95
C ILE A 172 25.90 0.55 -0.86
N ALA A 173 24.81 -0.08 -0.38
CA ALA A 173 24.00 0.46 0.69
C ALA A 173 24.80 0.61 1.99
N GLU A 174 25.60 -0.41 2.34
CA GLU A 174 26.51 -0.40 3.49
C GLU A 174 27.58 0.70 3.37
N ALA A 175 28.21 0.83 2.19
CA ALA A 175 29.21 1.86 1.92
C ALA A 175 28.63 3.28 2.07
N LEU A 176 27.38 3.49 1.67
CA LEU A 176 26.65 4.76 1.81
C LEU A 176 26.06 4.98 3.20
N GLY A 177 26.02 3.97 4.07
CA GLY A 177 25.30 4.02 5.35
C GLY A 177 23.77 4.05 5.22
N ARG A 178 23.24 3.66 4.07
CA ARG A 178 21.80 3.67 3.77
C ARG A 178 21.16 2.32 4.05
N LYS A 179 19.86 2.33 4.35
CA LYS A 179 19.07 1.08 4.39
C LYS A 179 18.99 0.45 3.01
N PHE A 180 18.88 -0.87 2.97
CA PHE A 180 18.77 -1.65 1.74
C PHE A 180 17.38 -2.29 1.62
N ALA A 181 16.78 -2.20 0.43
CA ALA A 181 15.60 -2.97 0.06
C ALA A 181 15.82 -3.65 -1.30
N ARG A 182 15.23 -4.84 -1.48
CA ARG A 182 15.22 -5.56 -2.75
C ARG A 182 13.79 -5.77 -3.22
N ILE A 183 13.52 -5.44 -4.48
CA ILE A 183 12.25 -5.65 -5.14
C ILE A 183 12.50 -6.54 -6.35
N PRO A 184 12.16 -7.84 -6.28
CA PRO A 184 12.25 -8.74 -7.43
C PRO A 184 11.10 -8.49 -8.41
N PHE A 185 11.45 -8.42 -9.69
CA PHE A 185 10.52 -8.27 -10.83
C PHE A 185 10.18 -9.58 -11.52
N GLY A 186 10.86 -10.68 -11.16
CA GLY A 186 10.58 -12.01 -11.69
C GLY A 186 9.12 -12.39 -11.52
N GLY A 187 8.43 -12.63 -12.65
CA GLY A 187 7.01 -12.99 -12.67
C GLY A 187 6.05 -11.83 -12.42
N MET A 188 6.53 -10.59 -12.36
CA MET A 188 5.65 -9.41 -12.28
C MET A 188 4.95 -9.21 -13.63
N GLY A 189 3.62 -9.16 -13.60
CA GLY A 189 2.78 -8.91 -14.78
C GLY A 189 1.95 -7.65 -14.72
N ASP A 190 1.69 -7.12 -13.53
CA ASP A 190 0.83 -5.95 -13.34
C ASP A 190 1.63 -4.73 -12.83
N PRO A 191 1.58 -3.56 -13.51
CA PRO A 191 2.15 -2.31 -12.99
C PRO A 191 1.60 -1.89 -11.61
N LEU A 192 0.39 -2.32 -11.24
CA LEU A 192 -0.22 -2.06 -9.94
C LEU A 192 0.58 -2.69 -8.79
N ASP A 193 1.33 -3.77 -9.03
CA ASP A 193 2.22 -4.32 -8.01
C ASP A 193 3.32 -3.33 -7.62
N LEU A 194 3.76 -2.48 -8.55
CA LEU A 194 4.85 -1.54 -8.32
C LEU A 194 4.36 -0.21 -7.75
N ARG A 195 3.27 0.35 -8.33
CA ARG A 195 2.71 1.66 -7.95
C ARG A 195 1.60 1.61 -6.89
N GLY A 196 0.93 0.47 -6.77
CA GLY A 196 -0.24 0.28 -5.90
C GLY A 196 -1.56 0.42 -6.62
N GLN A 197 -2.63 0.01 -5.95
CA GLN A 197 -4.00 0.11 -6.44
C GLN A 197 -4.67 1.40 -5.97
N SER A 198 -5.68 1.85 -6.71
CA SER A 198 -6.48 3.00 -6.29
C SER A 198 -7.20 2.68 -5.00
N ARG A 199 -7.01 3.50 -3.95
CA ARG A 199 -7.71 3.40 -2.64
C ARG A 199 -9.24 3.31 -2.70
N LEU A 200 -9.85 3.48 -3.87
CA LEU A 200 -11.26 3.22 -4.14
C LEU A 200 -11.63 1.72 -4.20
N HIS A 201 -10.66 0.81 -4.15
CA HIS A 201 -10.94 -0.61 -3.87
C HIS A 201 -10.75 -0.91 -2.37
N LEU A 202 -11.60 -1.75 -1.79
CA LEU A 202 -11.50 -2.11 -0.36
C LEU A 202 -10.15 -2.78 -0.07
N GLU A 203 -9.77 -3.74 -0.91
CA GLU A 203 -8.51 -4.50 -0.82
C GLU A 203 -7.30 -3.77 -1.42
N SER A 204 -7.35 -2.43 -1.49
CA SER A 204 -6.24 -1.67 -2.06
C SER A 204 -5.03 -1.70 -1.16
N GLU A 205 -3.89 -2.04 -1.75
CA GLU A 205 -2.60 -1.94 -1.08
C GLU A 205 -1.68 -1.00 -1.83
N PRO A 206 -0.74 -0.34 -1.11
CA PRO A 206 0.31 0.42 -1.75
C PRO A 206 1.24 -0.51 -2.53
N GLY A 207 1.90 0.03 -3.55
CA GLY A 207 2.84 -0.71 -4.37
C GLY A 207 4.08 -1.15 -3.61
N LYS A 208 4.84 -2.08 -4.20
CA LYS A 208 6.09 -2.63 -3.65
C LYS A 208 7.11 -1.56 -3.28
N ILE A 209 7.12 -0.40 -3.96
CA ILE A 209 8.02 0.72 -3.62
C ILE A 209 7.69 1.28 -2.23
N VAL A 210 6.43 1.66 -1.98
CA VAL A 210 6.01 2.22 -0.70
C VAL A 210 6.13 1.17 0.41
N LYS A 211 5.77 -0.09 0.12
CA LYS A 211 5.96 -1.21 1.04
C LYS A 211 7.44 -1.39 1.41
N ALA A 212 8.36 -1.23 0.45
CA ALA A 212 9.79 -1.27 0.72
C ALA A 212 10.21 -0.15 1.68
N LEU A 213 9.77 1.09 1.46
CA LEU A 213 10.04 2.23 2.36
C LEU A 213 9.54 1.95 3.79
N ILE A 214 8.32 1.43 3.91
CA ILE A 214 7.74 1.05 5.20
C ILE A 214 8.56 -0.07 5.85
N SER A 215 8.98 -1.09 5.10
CA SER A 215 9.76 -2.20 5.66
C SER A 215 11.12 -1.76 6.19
N VAL A 216 11.79 -0.82 5.51
CA VAL A 216 13.13 -0.35 5.89
C VAL A 216 13.13 0.85 6.83
N GLN A 217 11.97 1.47 7.04
CA GLN A 217 11.77 2.64 7.92
C GLN A 217 12.69 3.82 7.59
N SER A 218 12.93 4.08 6.29
CA SER A 218 13.72 5.22 5.80
C SER A 218 13.20 5.71 4.44
N MET A 219 13.31 7.01 4.18
CA MET A 219 12.92 7.67 2.92
C MET A 219 14.05 7.75 1.88
N ASN A 220 15.31 7.47 2.26
CA ASN A 220 16.46 7.42 1.36
C ASN A 220 17.16 6.04 1.29
N PRO A 221 16.42 4.91 1.20
CA PRO A 221 17.06 3.61 1.06
C PRO A 221 17.68 3.43 -0.34
N VAL A 222 18.66 2.53 -0.43
CA VAL A 222 19.08 1.93 -1.70
C VAL A 222 18.10 0.81 -2.02
N ILE A 223 17.34 0.99 -3.10
CA ILE A 223 16.38 -0.02 -3.59
C ILE A 223 16.99 -0.71 -4.80
N LEU A 224 17.22 -2.02 -4.70
CA LEU A 224 17.58 -2.87 -5.83
C LEU A 224 16.31 -3.35 -6.53
N LEU A 225 16.15 -2.98 -7.80
CA LEU A 225 15.15 -3.54 -8.70
C LEU A 225 15.80 -4.71 -9.44
N ASP A 226 15.46 -5.93 -9.04
CA ASP A 226 16.15 -7.15 -9.49
C ASP A 226 15.34 -7.93 -10.51
N GLU A 227 16.02 -8.64 -11.41
CA GLU A 227 15.39 -9.48 -12.45
C GLU A 227 14.37 -8.73 -13.35
N ILE A 228 14.67 -7.49 -13.74
CA ILE A 228 13.82 -6.68 -14.63
C ILE A 228 13.59 -7.38 -15.98
N ASP A 229 14.53 -8.19 -16.43
CA ASP A 229 14.44 -9.00 -17.65
C ASP A 229 13.41 -10.14 -17.55
N ARG A 230 12.99 -10.52 -16.33
CA ARG A 230 12.02 -11.59 -16.05
C ARG A 230 10.58 -11.12 -15.83
N VAL A 231 10.29 -9.89 -16.20
CA VAL A 231 8.92 -9.37 -16.30
C VAL A 231 8.17 -10.10 -17.42
N THR A 232 6.89 -10.40 -17.21
CA THR A 232 6.06 -11.06 -18.24
C THR A 232 6.00 -10.22 -19.50
N GLU A 233 5.91 -10.85 -20.66
CA GLU A 233 5.92 -10.14 -21.94
C GLU A 233 4.77 -9.13 -22.05
N GLU A 234 3.57 -9.52 -21.59
CA GLU A 234 2.37 -8.69 -21.55
C GLU A 234 2.51 -7.47 -20.61
N GLY A 235 3.14 -7.65 -19.45
CA GLY A 235 3.33 -6.60 -18.45
C GLY A 235 4.52 -5.68 -18.72
N ARG A 236 5.45 -6.09 -19.59
CA ARG A 236 6.75 -5.42 -19.79
C ARG A 236 6.62 -3.95 -20.15
N SER A 237 5.81 -3.63 -21.16
CA SER A 237 5.64 -2.25 -21.63
C SER A 237 5.10 -1.33 -20.53
N SER A 238 4.04 -1.78 -19.84
CA SER A 238 3.39 -1.05 -18.75
C SER A 238 4.32 -0.84 -17.55
N ILE A 239 5.06 -1.87 -17.15
CA ILE A 239 5.99 -1.81 -16.02
C ILE A 239 7.17 -0.89 -16.35
N MET A 240 7.71 -0.94 -17.58
CA MET A 240 8.75 0.00 -18.01
C MET A 240 8.24 1.44 -17.97
N GLY A 241 7.00 1.69 -18.39
CA GLY A 241 6.36 3.01 -18.27
C GLY A 241 6.34 3.53 -16.83
N VAL A 242 5.92 2.70 -15.87
CA VAL A 242 5.92 3.05 -14.44
C VAL A 242 7.35 3.28 -13.92
N LEU A 243 8.34 2.52 -14.38
CA LEU A 243 9.74 2.74 -13.99
C LEU A 243 10.26 4.09 -14.47
N VAL A 244 9.90 4.52 -15.67
CA VAL A 244 10.29 5.86 -16.18
C VAL A 244 9.70 6.95 -15.29
N GLU A 245 8.42 6.83 -14.91
CA GLU A 245 7.75 7.76 -13.98
C GLU A 245 8.43 7.79 -12.60
N LEU A 246 8.72 6.62 -12.02
CA LEU A 246 9.36 6.49 -10.71
C LEU A 246 10.81 7.02 -10.69
N LEU A 247 11.54 6.81 -11.78
CA LEU A 247 12.94 7.19 -11.88
C LEU A 247 13.13 8.65 -12.29
N ASP A 248 12.13 9.28 -12.94
CA ASP A 248 12.18 10.70 -13.31
C ASP A 248 12.13 11.58 -12.04
N PRO A 249 13.22 12.29 -11.69
CA PRO A 249 13.27 13.14 -10.51
C PRO A 249 12.24 14.28 -10.54
N LYS A 250 11.71 14.66 -11.72
CA LYS A 250 10.65 15.66 -11.83
C LYS A 250 9.27 15.11 -11.46
N GLN A 251 9.04 13.81 -11.63
CA GLN A 251 7.74 13.17 -11.44
C GLN A 251 7.58 12.52 -10.07
N LYS A 252 8.67 12.33 -9.31
CA LYS A 252 8.66 11.76 -7.94
C LYS A 252 7.71 12.46 -6.97
N PHE A 253 7.35 13.72 -7.21
CA PHE A 253 6.40 14.48 -6.38
C PHE A 253 4.92 14.07 -6.56
N CYS A 254 4.57 13.32 -7.61
CA CYS A 254 3.18 13.03 -7.96
C CYS A 254 2.61 11.72 -7.36
N LEU A 255 3.44 10.91 -6.71
CA LEU A 255 3.07 9.55 -6.25
C LEU A 255 2.44 9.49 -4.85
N CYS A 256 1.83 10.58 -4.37
CA CYS A 256 1.17 10.65 -3.05
C CYS A 256 -0.24 11.26 -3.12
#